data_AF-A0A6V7JIV6-F1
#
_entry.id   AF-A0A6V7JIV6-F1
#
_cell.length_a   1.000
_cell.length_b   1.000
_cell.length_c   1.000
_cell.angle_alpha   90.00
_cell.angle_beta   90.00
_cell.angle_gamma   90.00
#
_symmetry.space_group_name_H-M   'P 1'
#
loop_
_entity.id
_entity.type
_entity.pdbx_description
1 polymer ?
#
loop_
_entity_poly.entity_id
_entity_poly.type
_entity_poly.pdbx_seq_one_letter_code
_entity_poly.pdbx_strand_id
1 'polypeptide(L)'
;KRLGEFFQTKYDWDLLAARSIWAFGPDSTGPNILVDDTLPSEVNKPLLSSAKDAIVQGFQWGTREGPLCEEPIRNVKFKILDAVIAQEPLHRG
;
A
#
# COMPACT_ATOMS: atom_id res chain seq x y z
N LYS A 1 9.40 12.13 -5.75
CA LYS A 1 9.68 12.36 -7.20
C LYS A 1 10.65 11.31 -7.75
N ARG A 2 11.87 11.16 -7.20
CA ARG A 2 12.85 10.14 -7.63
C ARG A 2 12.35 8.68 -7.63
N LEU A 3 11.52 8.27 -6.65
CA LEU A 3 11.02 6.89 -6.58
C LEU A 3 10.12 6.54 -7.78
N GLY A 4 9.18 7.41 -8.12
CA GLY A 4 8.29 7.19 -9.26
C GLY A 4 9.03 7.18 -10.60
N GLU A 5 10.02 8.05 -10.77
CA GLU A 5 10.90 8.08 -11.95
C GLU A 5 11.71 6.78 -12.10
N PHE A 6 12.17 6.18 -11.00
CA PHE A 6 12.86 4.90 -11.03
C PHE A 6 11.97 3.77 -11.54
N PHE A 7 10.74 3.65 -11.01
CA PHE A 7 9.80 2.61 -11.45
C PHE A 7 9.34 2.80 -12.88
N GLN A 8 9.15 4.05 -13.33
CA GLN A 8 8.80 4.35 -14.70
C GLN A 8 9.95 3.99 -15.67
N THR A 9 11.18 4.42 -15.38
CA THR A 9 12.32 4.25 -16.31
C THR A 9 12.89 2.84 -16.33
N LYS A 10 12.85 2.12 -15.20
CA LYS A 10 13.47 0.78 -15.07
C LYS A 10 12.50 -0.37 -15.26
N TYR A 11 11.22 -0.15 -14.95
CA TYR A 11 10.22 -1.22 -14.90
C TYR A 11 8.95 -0.90 -15.70
N ASP A 12 8.94 0.22 -16.44
CA ASP A 12 7.82 0.65 -17.28
C ASP A 12 6.49 0.77 -16.51
N TRP A 13 6.58 1.22 -15.25
CA TRP A 13 5.38 1.49 -14.46
C TRP A 13 4.70 2.77 -14.93
N ASP A 14 3.36 2.72 -14.95
CA ASP A 14 2.54 3.91 -15.14
C ASP A 14 2.83 4.97 -14.05
N LEU A 15 2.74 6.24 -14.45
CA LEU A 15 3.07 7.37 -13.60
C LEU A 15 2.16 7.47 -12.37
N LEU A 16 0.88 7.11 -12.49
CA LEU A 16 -0.08 7.13 -11.39
C LEU A 16 0.27 6.04 -10.38
N ALA A 17 0.42 4.80 -10.84
CA ALA A 17 0.80 3.68 -9.99
C ALA A 17 2.16 3.89 -9.29
N ALA A 18 3.13 4.48 -9.98
CA ALA A 18 4.45 4.77 -9.43
C ALA A 18 4.44 5.90 -8.39
N ARG A 19 3.45 6.81 -8.43
CA ARG A 19 3.28 7.89 -7.43
C ARG A 19 2.42 7.46 -6.24
N SER A 20 1.58 6.45 -6.43
CA SER A 20 0.68 5.93 -5.39
C SER A 20 1.28 4.81 -4.54
N ILE A 21 2.61 4.64 -4.55
CA ILE A 21 3.30 3.71 -3.66
C ILE A 21 3.19 4.23 -2.22
N TRP A 22 2.67 3.39 -1.32
CA TRP A 22 2.49 3.73 0.09
C TRP A 22 3.64 3.25 0.95
N ALA A 23 4.07 2.00 0.78
CA ALA A 23 5.10 1.40 1.60
C ALA A 23 5.76 0.19 0.92
N PHE A 24 6.92 -0.19 1.45
CA PHE A 24 7.55 -1.49 1.24
C PHE A 24 7.38 -2.36 2.50
N GLY A 25 7.38 -3.68 2.31
CA GLY A 25 7.22 -4.67 3.39
C GLY A 25 8.13 -5.88 3.19
N PRO A 26 8.57 -6.58 4.24
CA PRO A 26 8.15 -6.45 5.64
C PRO A 26 8.74 -5.27 6.42
N ASP A 27 9.74 -4.61 5.86
CA ASP A 27 10.45 -3.47 6.42
C ASP A 27 10.56 -2.36 5.36
N SER A 28 11.14 -1.20 5.70
CA SER A 28 11.15 -0.02 4.83
C SER A 28 11.85 -0.21 3.48
N THR A 29 12.67 -1.26 3.35
CA THR A 29 13.35 -1.68 2.13
C THR A 29 13.00 -3.10 1.70
N GLY A 30 11.86 -3.61 2.17
CA GLY A 30 11.44 -4.99 1.92
C GLY A 30 11.05 -5.26 0.45
N PRO A 31 11.02 -6.55 0.05
CA PRO A 31 10.79 -6.96 -1.33
C PRO A 31 9.32 -6.92 -1.78
N ASN A 32 8.39 -6.50 -0.91
CA ASN A 32 6.96 -6.36 -1.22
C ASN A 32 6.59 -4.89 -1.32
N ILE A 33 5.56 -4.58 -2.11
CA ILE A 33 5.12 -3.21 -2.33
C ILE A 33 3.62 -3.07 -2.13
N LEU A 34 3.21 -1.99 -1.45
CA LEU A 34 1.81 -1.58 -1.29
C LEU A 34 1.53 -0.35 -2.15
N VAL A 35 0.51 -0.42 -3.00
CA VAL A 35 0.12 0.63 -3.93
C VAL A 35 -1.37 0.93 -3.79
N ASP A 36 -1.72 2.22 -3.79
CA ASP A 36 -3.10 2.68 -3.91
C ASP A 36 -3.50 2.85 -5.38
N ASP A 37 -4.37 1.96 -5.87
CA ASP A 37 -4.91 1.97 -7.24
C ASP A 37 -6.38 2.42 -7.25
N THR A 38 -6.87 3.05 -6.16
CA THR A 38 -8.26 3.51 -6.04
C THR A 38 -8.50 4.80 -6.83
N LEU A 39 -9.67 4.94 -7.44
CA LEU A 39 -10.05 6.18 -8.13
C LEU A 39 -10.66 7.20 -7.14
N PRO A 40 -10.32 8.51 -7.24
CA PRO A 40 -10.92 9.54 -6.40
C PRO A 40 -12.45 9.67 -6.52
N SER A 41 -13.03 9.15 -7.61
CA SER A 41 -14.48 9.09 -7.82
C SER A 41 -15.17 7.96 -7.04
N GLU A 42 -14.42 6.92 -6.66
CA GLU A 42 -14.94 5.73 -6.00
C GLU A 42 -14.67 5.78 -4.49
N VAL A 43 -13.49 6.31 -4.11
CA VAL A 43 -13.04 6.33 -2.71
C VAL A 43 -12.77 7.76 -2.25
N ASN A 44 -13.22 8.07 -1.02
CA ASN A 44 -12.91 9.31 -0.34
C ASN A 44 -11.41 9.33 0.06
N LYS A 45 -10.57 9.96 -0.76
CA LYS A 45 -9.11 10.02 -0.55
C LYS A 45 -8.67 10.61 0.80
N PRO A 46 -9.26 11.72 1.32
CA PRO A 46 -8.97 12.20 2.67
C PRO A 46 -9.22 11.15 3.75
N LEU A 47 -10.33 10.43 3.62
CA LEU A 47 -10.71 9.40 4.56
C LEU A 47 -9.78 8.18 4.50
N LEU A 48 -9.45 7.72 3.30
CA LEU A 48 -8.45 6.69 3.05
C LEU A 48 -7.07 7.07 3.62
N SER A 49 -6.68 8.34 3.45
CA SER A 49 -5.41 8.85 3.98
C SER A 49 -5.38 8.83 5.52
N SER A 50 -6.54 8.94 6.19
CA SER A 50 -6.60 8.88 7.65
C SER A 50 -6.29 7.49 8.22
N ALA A 51 -6.53 6.42 7.46
CA ALA A 51 -6.23 5.04 7.85
C ALA A 51 -4.89 4.54 7.29
N LYS A 52 -4.17 5.36 6.51
CA LYS A 52 -2.97 4.95 5.77
C LYS A 52 -1.91 4.34 6.69
N ASP A 53 -1.62 4.98 7.82
CA ASP A 53 -0.56 4.53 8.71
C ASP A 53 -0.90 3.17 9.35
N ALA A 54 -2.16 2.96 9.74
CA ALA A 54 -2.64 1.68 10.24
C ALA A 54 -2.55 0.58 9.17
N ILE A 55 -2.95 0.87 7.93
CA ILE A 55 -2.85 -0.06 6.80
C ILE A 55 -1.38 -0.42 6.53
N VAL A 56 -0.47 0.55 6.55
CA VAL A 56 0.97 0.31 6.33
C VAL A 56 1.57 -0.55 7.44
N GLN A 57 1.22 -0.30 8.71
CA GLN A 57 1.68 -1.11 9.83
C GLN A 57 1.17 -2.55 9.72
N GLY A 58 -0.12 -2.75 9.47
CA GLY A 58 -0.72 -4.07 9.27
C GLY A 58 -0.11 -4.81 8.07
N PHE A 59 0.16 -4.09 6.97
CA PHE A 59 0.84 -4.64 5.80
C PHE A 59 2.26 -5.11 6.09
N GLN A 60 3.07 -4.30 6.79
CA GLN A 60 4.44 -4.66 7.16
C GLN A 60 4.45 -5.86 8.11
N TRP A 61 3.54 -5.88 9.08
CA TRP A 61 3.41 -7.01 9.99
C TRP A 61 2.97 -8.28 9.26
N GLY A 62 1.90 -8.21 8.47
CA GLY A 62 1.38 -9.36 7.72
C GLY A 62 2.37 -9.92 6.69
N THR A 63 3.18 -9.06 6.06
CA THR A 63 4.25 -9.52 5.15
C THR A 63 5.47 -10.08 5.87
N ARG A 64 5.63 -9.81 7.18
CA ARG A 64 6.71 -10.37 8.00
C ARG A 64 6.39 -11.77 8.47
N GLU A 65 5.16 -11.98 8.91
CA GLU A 65 4.70 -13.29 9.37
C GLU A 65 4.36 -14.19 8.19
N GLY A 66 3.56 -13.72 7.23
CA GLY A 66 3.14 -14.53 6.10
C GLY A 66 2.14 -15.65 6.46
N PRO A 67 1.20 -16.00 5.56
CA PRO A 67 0.00 -16.75 5.92
C PRO A 67 0.13 -18.27 5.88
N LEU A 68 1.20 -18.83 5.30
CA LEU A 68 1.30 -20.27 5.06
C LEU A 68 2.01 -21.01 6.19
N CYS A 69 3.22 -20.56 6.53
CA CYS A 69 4.14 -21.24 7.44
C CYS A 69 4.77 -20.27 8.45
N GLU A 70 4.19 -19.08 8.66
CA GLU A 70 4.79 -18.02 9.47
C GLU A 70 6.18 -17.59 8.94
N GLU A 71 6.35 -17.58 7.61
CA GLU A 71 7.54 -17.10 6.91
C GLU A 71 7.30 -15.80 6.11
N PRO A 72 8.30 -14.89 6.03
CA PRO A 72 8.16 -13.62 5.31
C PRO A 72 7.73 -13.77 3.86
N ILE A 73 6.75 -12.95 3.45
CA ILE A 73 6.30 -12.84 2.06
C ILE A 73 7.40 -12.18 1.23
N ARG A 74 7.57 -12.61 -0.03
CA ARG A 74 8.54 -12.02 -0.95
C ARG A 74 7.98 -11.86 -2.36
N ASN A 75 8.35 -10.76 -3.02
CA ASN A 75 8.05 -10.47 -4.42
C ASN A 75 6.53 -10.37 -4.72
N VAL A 76 5.77 -9.76 -3.80
CA VAL A 76 4.32 -9.55 -3.97
C VAL A 76 3.98 -8.06 -4.07
N LYS A 77 3.13 -7.73 -5.05
CA LYS A 77 2.55 -6.40 -5.26
C LYS A 77 1.11 -6.37 -4.76
N PHE A 78 0.88 -5.64 -3.67
CA PHE A 78 -0.44 -5.41 -3.11
C PHE A 78 -1.03 -4.12 -3.67
N LYS A 79 -2.25 -4.22 -4.20
CA LYS A 79 -2.99 -3.09 -4.75
C LYS A 79 -4.28 -2.90 -3.98
N ILE A 80 -4.48 -1.71 -3.45
CA ILE A 80 -5.76 -1.30 -2.88
C ILE A 80 -6.65 -0.88 -4.06
N LEU A 81 -7.74 -1.60 -4.28
CA LEU A 81 -8.68 -1.34 -5.37
C LEU A 81 -9.91 -0.58 -4.91
N ASP A 82 -10.34 -0.82 -3.67
CA ASP A 82 -11.49 -0.15 -3.05
C ASP A 82 -11.27 -0.04 -1.53
N ALA A 83 -11.92 0.94 -0.90
CA ALA A 83 -11.90 1.13 0.55
C ALA A 83 -13.16 1.85 1.04
N VAL A 84 -13.96 1.14 1.84
CA VAL A 84 -15.09 1.71 2.58
C VAL A 84 -14.67 1.91 4.03
N ILE A 85 -14.64 3.17 4.47
CA ILE A 85 -14.17 3.56 5.80
C ILE A 85 -15.28 4.31 6.53
N ALA A 86 -15.44 4.05 7.83
CA ALA A 86 -16.44 4.69 8.67
C ALA A 86 -16.21 6.21 8.80
N GLN A 87 -17.26 7.02 8.97
CA GLN A 87 -17.14 8.47 9.10
C GLN A 87 -16.67 8.91 10.50
N GLU A 88 -16.93 8.15 11.54
CA GLU A 88 -16.42 8.46 12.88
C GLU A 88 -15.03 7.84 13.08
N PRO A 89 -14.02 8.61 13.53
CA PRO A 89 -12.69 8.07 13.81
C PRO A 89 -12.68 6.94 14.84
N LEU A 90 -13.62 6.95 15.79
CA LEU A 90 -13.77 5.90 16.81
C LEU A 90 -13.95 4.50 16.22
N HIS A 91 -14.53 4.41 15.02
CA HIS A 91 -14.82 3.15 14.35
C HIS A 91 -13.70 2.69 13.40
N ARG A 92 -12.58 3.44 13.30
CA ARG A 92 -11.54 3.20 12.28
C ARG A 92 -10.33 2.39 12.73
N GLY A 93 -10.20 2.12 14.04
CA GLY A 93 -9.21 1.17 14.61
C GLY A 93 -7.76 1.48 14.25
#